data_AF-A0A956Y1Z8-F1
#
_entry.id   AF-A0A956Y1Z8-F1
#
_cell.length_a   1.000
_cell.length_b   1.000
_cell.length_c   1.000
_cell.angle_alpha   90.00
_cell.angle_beta   90.00
_cell.angle_gamma   90.00
#
_symmetry.space_group_name_H-M   'P 1'
#
loop_
_entity.id
_entity.type
_entity.pdbx_description
1 polymer ?
#
loop_
_entity_poly.entity_id
_entity_poly.type
_entity_poly.pdbx_seq_one_letter_code
_entity_poly.pdbx_strand_id
1 'polypeptide(L)'
;MNVVAIGGGTGLPATLRGLKAYTDNITAIVTVADDGGSSGKLRRDLGILPPGDLRNNIAALADNESLMTKLFQYRFSTGDLEGHSFGNLLIAALADIAMDNADPQQNSLTVALVETQRILNI
;
A
#
# COMPACT_ATOMS: atom_id res chain seq x y z
N MET A 1 -17.46 4.39 17.41
CA MET A 1 -17.80 3.07 16.81
C MET A 1 -16.51 2.53 16.22
N ASN A 2 -16.15 1.28 16.49
CA ASN A 2 -14.96 0.65 15.91
C ASN A 2 -15.40 -0.34 14.84
N VAL A 3 -14.82 -0.27 13.65
CA VAL A 3 -15.20 -1.12 12.51
C VAL A 3 -13.99 -1.93 12.08
N VAL A 4 -14.16 -3.25 11.99
CA VAL A 4 -13.15 -4.15 11.41
C VAL A 4 -13.67 -4.63 10.06
N ALA A 5 -12.91 -4.35 8.99
CA ALA A 5 -13.22 -4.79 7.64
C ALA A 5 -12.17 -5.81 7.18
N ILE A 6 -12.62 -6.98 6.70
CA ILE A 6 -11.75 -8.09 6.31
C ILE A 6 -12.02 -8.42 4.85
N GLY A 7 -10.97 -8.52 4.04
CA GLY A 7 -11.11 -8.85 2.61
C GLY A 7 -9.84 -8.59 1.80
N GLY A 8 -9.97 -8.42 0.49
CA GLY A 8 -8.86 -8.14 -0.41
C GLY A 8 -9.34 -7.64 -1.77
N GLY A 9 -8.41 -7.58 -2.74
CA GLY A 9 -8.68 -7.15 -4.10
C GLY A 9 -9.24 -5.72 -4.18
N THR A 10 -10.14 -5.49 -5.13
CA THR A 10 -10.69 -4.15 -5.42
C THR A 10 -11.92 -3.78 -4.61
N GLY A 11 -12.62 -4.76 -4.02
CA GLY A 11 -13.85 -4.55 -3.26
C GLY A 11 -13.63 -3.87 -1.91
N LEU A 12 -12.63 -4.34 -1.14
CA LEU A 12 -12.33 -3.79 0.19
C LEU A 12 -11.97 -2.28 0.15
N PRO A 13 -11.10 -1.80 -0.77
CA PRO A 13 -10.83 -0.37 -0.91
C PRO A 13 -12.08 0.49 -1.14
N ALA A 14 -13.06 0.00 -1.90
CA ALA A 14 -14.31 0.74 -2.14
C ALA A 14 -15.14 0.83 -0.84
N THR A 15 -15.24 -0.26 -0.09
CA THR A 15 -15.91 -0.30 1.22
C THR A 15 -15.22 0.63 2.22
N LEU A 16 -13.89 0.61 2.32
CA LEU A 16 -13.14 1.46 3.25
C LEU A 16 -13.38 2.96 2.99
N ARG A 17 -13.39 3.39 1.72
CA ARG A 17 -13.71 4.79 1.36
C ARG A 17 -15.11 5.19 1.80
N GLY A 18 -16.09 4.30 1.65
CA GLY A 18 -17.45 4.54 2.12
C GLY A 18 -17.53 4.63 3.64
N LEU A 19 -16.84 3.74 4.35
CA LEU A 19 -16.82 3.70 5.81
C LEU A 19 -16.20 4.95 6.44
N LYS A 20 -15.21 5.59 5.78
CA LYS A 20 -14.62 6.86 6.25
C LYS A 20 -15.66 7.98 6.45
N ALA A 21 -16.78 7.95 5.74
CA ALA A 21 -17.85 8.94 5.94
C ALA A 21 -18.60 8.76 7.28
N TYR A 22 -18.42 7.62 7.95
CA TYR A 22 -19.14 7.27 9.18
C TYR A 22 -18.23 7.18 10.41
N THR A 23 -16.95 6.83 10.25
CA THR A 23 -15.98 6.80 11.35
C THR A 23 -14.53 6.75 10.86
N ASP A 24 -13.60 7.32 11.64
CA ASP A 24 -12.16 7.17 11.43
C ASP A 24 -11.57 5.93 12.13
N ASN A 25 -12.33 5.26 13.01
CA ASN A 25 -11.84 4.09 13.77
C ASN A 25 -12.01 2.80 12.98
N ILE A 26 -11.29 2.68 11.86
CA ILE A 26 -11.36 1.56 10.93
C ILE A 26 -10.09 0.72 11.04
N THR A 27 -10.25 -0.59 11.25
CA THR A 27 -9.17 -1.58 11.10
C THR A 27 -9.43 -2.41 9.85
N ALA A 28 -8.49 -2.41 8.91
CA ALA A 28 -8.55 -3.22 7.70
C ALA A 28 -7.62 -4.43 7.82
N ILE A 29 -8.18 -5.64 7.69
CA ILE A 29 -7.42 -6.88 7.56
C ILE A 29 -7.44 -7.27 6.08
N VAL A 30 -6.30 -7.11 5.43
CA VAL A 30 -6.17 -7.27 3.97
C VAL A 30 -5.50 -8.60 3.65
N THR A 31 -6.16 -9.44 2.85
CA THR A 31 -5.54 -10.60 2.23
C THR A 31 -4.61 -10.14 1.11
N VAL A 32 -3.36 -10.58 1.14
CA VAL A 32 -2.38 -10.32 0.09
C VAL A 32 -2.39 -11.51 -0.86
N ALA A 33 -3.01 -11.35 -2.03
CA ALA A 33 -3.14 -12.44 -3.01
C ALA A 33 -2.87 -12.02 -4.47
N ASP A 34 -2.78 -10.72 -4.78
CA ASP A 34 -2.60 -10.26 -6.16
C ASP A 34 -1.14 -10.35 -6.67
N ASP A 35 -0.96 -11.14 -7.75
CA ASP A 35 0.33 -11.50 -8.35
C ASP A 35 0.51 -11.10 -9.84
N GLY A 36 -0.52 -10.53 -10.51
CA GLY A 36 -0.56 -10.57 -11.98
C GLY A 36 0.22 -9.51 -12.77
N GLY A 37 0.51 -8.34 -12.19
CA GLY A 37 0.98 -7.15 -12.93
C GLY A 37 2.41 -6.70 -12.63
N SER A 38 2.66 -5.38 -12.66
CA SER A 38 3.97 -4.81 -12.29
C SER A 38 4.38 -5.10 -10.84
N SER A 39 3.42 -5.38 -9.95
CA SER A 39 3.67 -5.90 -8.60
C SER A 39 4.37 -7.27 -8.61
N GLY A 40 4.05 -8.14 -9.58
CA GLY A 40 4.72 -9.43 -9.75
C GLY A 40 6.16 -9.29 -10.27
N LYS A 41 6.45 -8.20 -11.00
CA LYS A 41 7.83 -7.87 -11.44
C LYS A 41 8.68 -7.44 -10.25
N LEU A 42 8.17 -6.52 -9.41
CA LEU A 42 8.81 -6.12 -8.16
C LEU A 42 9.04 -7.29 -7.20
N ARG A 43 8.08 -8.21 -7.08
CA ARG A 43 8.23 -9.43 -6.28
C ARG A 43 9.39 -10.31 -6.78
N ARG A 44 9.54 -10.47 -8.10
CA ARG A 44 10.63 -11.27 -8.70
C ARG A 44 11.99 -10.59 -8.55
N ASP A 45 12.02 -9.28 -8.74
CA ASP A 45 13.29 -8.53 -8.83
C ASP A 45 13.84 -8.15 -7.44
N LEU A 46 12.97 -7.91 -6.45
CA LEU A 46 13.34 -7.42 -5.11
C LEU A 46 12.97 -8.40 -3.98
N GLY A 47 12.36 -9.55 -4.27
CA GLY A 47 12.00 -10.56 -3.26
C GLY A 47 10.94 -10.14 -2.24
N ILE A 48 10.35 -8.95 -2.39
CA ILE A 48 9.31 -8.40 -1.51
C ILE A 48 7.91 -8.89 -1.89
N LEU A 49 7.02 -9.04 -0.91
CA LEU A 49 5.60 -9.33 -1.18
C LEU A 49 4.97 -8.21 -2.03
N PRO A 50 4.15 -8.55 -3.03
CA PRO A 50 3.62 -7.59 -3.98
C PRO A 50 2.72 -6.58 -3.24
N PRO A 51 3.05 -5.27 -3.26
CA PRO A 51 2.39 -4.30 -2.40
C PRO A 51 1.02 -3.82 -2.94
N GLY A 52 0.54 -4.35 -4.06
CA GLY A 52 -0.60 -3.80 -4.80
C GLY A 52 -1.91 -3.79 -4.02
N ASP A 53 -2.27 -4.92 -3.39
CA ASP A 53 -3.46 -5.02 -2.53
C ASP A 53 -3.37 -4.06 -1.35
N LEU A 54 -2.21 -4.01 -0.70
CA LEU A 54 -1.95 -3.13 0.45
C LEU A 54 -2.04 -1.65 0.04
N ARG A 55 -1.38 -1.26 -1.06
CA ARG A 55 -1.40 0.11 -1.61
C ARG A 55 -2.82 0.60 -1.82
N ASN A 56 -3.68 -0.20 -2.45
CA ASN A 56 -5.06 0.21 -2.72
C ASN A 56 -5.87 0.45 -1.44
N ASN A 57 -5.68 -0.37 -0.42
CA ASN A 57 -6.37 -0.24 0.86
C ASN A 57 -5.86 0.95 1.68
N ILE A 58 -4.53 1.16 1.72
CA ILE A 58 -3.91 2.33 2.36
C ILE A 58 -4.42 3.61 1.71
N ALA A 59 -4.41 3.68 0.38
CA ALA A 59 -4.89 4.86 -0.34
C ALA A 59 -6.40 5.09 -0.19
N ALA A 60 -7.19 4.04 0.08
CA ALA A 60 -8.61 4.17 0.40
C ALA A 60 -8.85 4.78 1.79
N LEU A 61 -7.92 4.56 2.71
CA LEU A 61 -7.95 5.18 4.03
C LEU A 61 -7.37 6.60 4.01
N ALA A 62 -6.50 6.92 3.05
CA ALA A 62 -5.89 8.25 2.90
C ALA A 62 -6.90 9.34 2.53
N ASP A 63 -6.52 10.60 2.74
CA ASP A 63 -7.28 11.75 2.25
C ASP A 63 -7.21 11.82 0.72
N ASN A 64 -8.35 11.71 0.03
CA ASN A 64 -8.41 11.56 -1.42
C ASN A 64 -8.06 12.84 -2.19
N GLU A 65 -8.16 14.01 -1.56
CA GLU A 65 -7.87 15.29 -2.21
C GLU A 65 -6.38 15.64 -2.19
N SER A 66 -5.63 15.04 -1.25
CA SER A 66 -4.22 15.35 -1.04
C SER A 66 -3.35 14.99 -2.27
N LEU A 67 -2.36 15.84 -2.55
CA LEU A 67 -1.38 15.59 -3.60
C LEU A 67 -0.60 14.29 -3.35
N MET A 68 -0.32 13.97 -2.08
CA MET A 68 0.40 12.75 -1.70
C MET A 68 -0.40 11.49 -2.04
N THR A 69 -1.70 11.46 -1.79
CA THR A 69 -2.55 10.32 -2.18
C THR A 69 -2.59 10.14 -3.71
N LYS A 70 -2.64 11.25 -4.46
CA LYS A 70 -2.56 11.23 -5.93
C LYS A 70 -1.22 10.70 -6.42
N LEU A 71 -0.11 11.16 -5.82
CA LEU A 71 1.24 10.68 -6.12
C LEU A 71 1.37 9.19 -5.79
N PHE A 72 0.86 8.75 -4.65
CA PHE A 72 0.90 7.36 -4.23
C PHE A 72 0.15 6.43 -5.20
N GLN A 73 -0.96 6.91 -5.79
CA GLN A 73 -1.73 6.18 -6.79
C GLN A 73 -1.20 6.35 -8.23
N TYR A 74 -0.20 7.21 -8.44
CA TYR A 74 0.33 7.49 -9.77
C TYR A 74 0.89 6.22 -10.42
N ARG A 75 0.60 6.06 -11.71
CA ARG A 75 1.12 5.01 -12.57
C ARG A 75 1.85 5.66 -13.74
N PHE A 76 3.10 5.30 -13.92
CA PHE A 76 3.91 5.77 -15.03
C PHE A 76 3.33 5.23 -16.34
N SER A 77 3.17 6.12 -17.32
CA SER A 77 2.56 5.81 -18.61
C SER A 77 3.56 5.59 -19.73
N THR A 78 4.84 5.92 -19.52
CA THR A 78 5.90 5.87 -20.53
C THR A 78 7.28 5.69 -19.88
N GLY A 79 8.27 5.29 -20.69
CA GLY A 79 9.67 5.15 -20.27
C GLY A 79 9.96 3.84 -19.54
N ASP A 80 11.14 3.74 -18.91
CA ASP A 80 11.60 2.50 -18.26
C ASP A 80 10.73 2.07 -17.07
N LEU A 81 9.99 3.02 -16.49
CA LEU A 81 9.06 2.78 -15.39
C LEU A 81 7.63 2.52 -15.88
N GLU A 82 7.38 2.44 -17.18
CA GLU A 82 6.03 2.24 -17.73
C GLU A 82 5.30 1.07 -17.07
N GLY A 83 4.07 1.33 -16.64
CA GLY A 83 3.24 0.35 -15.94
C GLY A 83 3.57 0.15 -14.45
N HIS A 84 4.67 0.70 -13.94
CA HIS A 84 4.91 0.74 -12.48
C HIS A 84 4.03 1.78 -11.81
N SER A 85 3.63 1.48 -10.57
CA SER A 85 2.97 2.44 -9.70
C SER A 85 3.99 3.04 -8.74
N PHE A 86 3.98 4.36 -8.59
CA PHE A 86 4.84 5.03 -7.63
C PHE A 86 4.64 4.51 -6.21
N GLY A 87 3.40 4.31 -5.74
CA GLY A 87 3.15 3.76 -4.41
C GLY A 87 3.73 2.35 -4.21
N ASN A 88 3.76 1.52 -5.25
CA ASN A 88 4.42 0.22 -5.17
C ASN A 88 5.95 0.36 -5.04
N LEU A 89 6.54 1.30 -5.80
CA LEU A 89 7.97 1.59 -5.74
C LEU A 89 8.35 2.19 -4.37
N LEU A 90 7.52 3.06 -3.82
CA LEU A 90 7.71 3.65 -2.50
C LEU A 90 7.70 2.56 -1.41
N ILE A 91 6.67 1.71 -1.37
CA ILE A 91 6.59 0.61 -0.40
C ILE A 91 7.80 -0.33 -0.56
N ALA A 92 8.18 -0.64 -1.80
CA ALA A 92 9.33 -1.48 -2.09
C ALA A 92 10.63 -0.88 -1.54
N ALA A 93 10.91 0.39 -1.83
CA ALA A 93 12.10 1.07 -1.36
C ALA A 93 12.13 1.21 0.17
N LEU A 94 10.98 1.51 0.80
CA LEU A 94 10.89 1.56 2.26
C LEU A 94 11.14 0.18 2.90
N ALA A 95 10.62 -0.89 2.30
CA ALA A 95 10.86 -2.24 2.77
C ALA A 95 12.34 -2.62 2.64
N ASP A 96 12.97 -2.29 1.51
CA ASP A 96 14.40 -2.55 1.26
C ASP A 96 15.31 -1.80 2.26
N ILE A 97 15.07 -0.49 2.44
CA ILE A 97 15.78 0.32 3.44
C ILE A 97 15.54 -0.20 4.86
N ALA A 98 14.33 -0.66 5.17
CA ALA A 98 14.02 -1.24 6.47
C ALA A 98 14.79 -2.56 6.68
N MET A 99 15.00 -3.37 5.64
CA MET A 99 15.83 -4.58 5.75
C MET A 99 17.29 -4.27 6.09
N ASP A 100 17.86 -3.24 5.46
CA ASP A 100 19.25 -2.83 5.68
C ASP A 100 19.49 -2.23 7.08
N ASN A 101 18.46 -1.63 7.68
CA ASN A 101 18.57 -0.93 8.97
C ASN A 101 17.99 -1.71 10.16
N ALA A 102 17.39 -2.89 9.95
CA ALA A 102 16.59 -3.56 10.99
C ALA A 102 17.33 -4.62 11.82
N ASP A 103 16.89 -4.68 13.08
CA ASP A 103 16.88 -5.88 13.92
C ASP A 103 16.29 -7.06 13.13
N PRO A 104 16.96 -8.22 13.03
CA PRO A 104 16.47 -9.42 12.32
C PRO A 104 15.06 -9.88 12.72
N GLN A 105 14.54 -9.42 13.87
CA GLN A 105 13.21 -9.75 14.35
C GLN A 105 12.07 -8.89 13.76
N GLN A 106 12.36 -7.78 13.07
CA GLN A 106 11.32 -6.92 12.51
C GLN A 106 10.99 -7.28 11.07
N ASN A 107 9.69 -7.37 10.76
CA ASN A 107 9.21 -7.54 9.40
C ASN A 107 9.34 -6.20 8.65
N SER A 108 10.23 -6.15 7.66
CA SER A 108 10.51 -4.94 6.87
C SER A 108 9.29 -4.36 6.17
N LEU A 109 8.35 -5.21 5.74
CA LEU A 109 7.08 -4.77 5.16
C LEU A 109 6.23 -4.05 6.20
N THR A 110 6.21 -4.52 7.45
CA THR A 110 5.49 -3.84 8.54
C THR A 110 6.04 -2.44 8.77
N VAL A 111 7.37 -2.28 8.79
CA VAL A 111 8.02 -0.96 8.93
C VAL A 111 7.63 -0.06 7.76
N ALA A 112 7.74 -0.56 6.52
CA ALA A 112 7.36 0.19 5.33
C ALA A 112 5.91 0.67 5.34
N LEU A 113 4.99 -0.17 5.80
CA LEU A 113 3.57 0.17 5.90
C LEU A 113 3.32 1.27 6.94
N VAL A 114 3.97 1.21 8.10
CA VAL A 114 3.87 2.24 9.15
C VAL A 114 4.37 3.59 8.63
N GLU A 115 5.51 3.62 7.93
CA GLU A 115 6.00 4.88 7.35
C GLU A 115 5.10 5.39 6.22
N THR A 116 4.53 4.49 5.42
CA THR A 116 3.56 4.87 4.39
C THR A 116 2.31 5.51 5.00
N GLN A 117 1.82 4.99 6.13
CA GLN A 117 0.68 5.56 6.85
C GLN A 117 0.98 6.98 7.33
N ARG A 118 2.17 7.22 7.89
CA ARG A 118 2.61 8.56 8.31
C ARG A 118 2.69 9.54 7.14
N ILE A 119 3.24 9.12 5.99
CA ILE A 119 3.34 9.95 4.78
C ILE A 119 1.95 10.35 4.27
N LEU A 120 0.98 9.45 4.38
CA LEU A 120 -0.39 9.66 3.89
C LEU A 120 -1.36 10.21 4.95
N ASN A 121 -0.87 10.48 6.17
CA ASN A 121 -1.62 11.02 7.29
C ASN A 121 -2.89 10.21 7.63
N ILE A 122 -2.70 8.92 7.92
CA ILE A 122 -3.73 7.93 8.26
C ILE A 122 -3.33 7.06 9.44
#